data_AF-A0A6G0X7N0-F1
#
_entry.id   AF-A0A6G0X7N0-F1
#
_cell.length_a   1.000
_cell.length_b   1.000
_cell.length_c   1.000
_cell.angle_alpha   90.00
_cell.angle_beta   90.00
_cell.angle_gamma   90.00
#
_symmetry.space_group_name_H-M   'P 1'
#
loop_
_entity.id
_entity.type
_entity.pdbx_description
1 polymer ?
#
loop_
_entity_poly.entity_id
_entity_poly.type
_entity_poly.pdbx_seq_one_letter_code
_entity_poly.pdbx_strand_id
1 'polypeptide(L)'
;MCLCRGCLCPPHALRLTHIKRDWHDPLILTNLVYVLAAIVSFALGQNTCGILQLGASIASSLFHRHRETKYLPLDACISGNLGLIALYLAYHAHLNDLHHVLGIKFIMGFICAFTFIYCGMPGDIQYDLWHRHWHFASGSTTLVTSVLLSIYIPHFDLLLYNSVFA
;
A
#
# COMPACT_ATOMS: atom_id res chain seq x y z
N MET A 1 2.41 5.95 -24.09
CA MET A 1 3.25 7.15 -24.31
C MET A 1 4.69 6.66 -24.37
N CYS A 2 5.41 6.94 -25.47
CA CYS A 2 6.85 6.71 -25.53
C CYS A 2 7.52 7.82 -24.71
N LEU A 3 8.37 7.45 -23.75
CA LEU A 3 8.96 8.39 -22.79
C LEU A 3 10.15 9.20 -23.35
N CYS A 4 10.37 9.20 -24.66
CA CYS A 4 11.48 9.92 -25.28
C CYS A 4 11.00 10.70 -26.53
N ARG A 5 11.08 12.04 -26.46
CA ARG A 5 10.88 12.91 -27.63
C ARG A 5 12.02 12.63 -28.63
N GLY A 6 11.68 12.05 -29.78
CA GLY A 6 12.59 11.93 -30.93
C GLY A 6 13.15 10.53 -31.20
N CYS A 7 12.85 9.51 -30.41
CA CYS A 7 13.26 8.14 -30.73
C CYS A 7 12.28 7.53 -31.75
N LEU A 8 12.79 7.18 -32.94
CA LEU A 8 12.14 6.26 -33.88
C LEU A 8 11.96 4.91 -33.19
N CYS A 9 10.81 4.72 -32.55
CA CYS A 9 10.43 3.43 -31.99
C CYS A 9 10.36 2.41 -33.15
N PRO A 10 11.06 1.26 -33.07
CA PRO A 10 10.93 0.21 -34.08
C PRO A 10 9.46 -0.22 -34.18
N PRO A 11 8.99 -0.71 -35.34
CA PRO A 11 7.59 -1.09 -35.54
C PRO A 11 7.07 -2.15 -34.54
N HIS A 12 7.96 -2.84 -33.83
CA HIS A 12 7.64 -3.77 -32.74
C HIS A 12 7.34 -3.08 -31.39
N ALA A 13 7.69 -1.81 -31.20
CA ALA A 13 7.40 -1.02 -30.00
C ALA A 13 6.00 -0.38 -30.02
N LEU A 14 5.28 -0.51 -31.14
CA LEU A 14 3.91 -0.05 -31.33
C LEU A 14 2.89 -1.16 -30.99
N ARG A 15 2.84 -1.62 -29.73
CA ARG A 15 1.66 -2.29 -29.13
C ARG A 15 1.79 -2.60 -27.61
N LEU A 16 2.40 -1.72 -26.81
CA LEU A 16 2.42 -1.92 -25.35
C LEU A 16 1.06 -1.66 -24.67
N THR A 17 0.03 -1.25 -25.42
CA THR A 17 -1.33 -1.04 -24.90
C THR A 17 -2.10 -2.34 -24.59
N HIS A 18 -1.55 -3.52 -24.91
CA HIS A 18 -2.28 -4.80 -24.79
C HIS A 18 -1.51 -6.00 -24.20
N ILE A 19 -0.42 -5.80 -23.45
CA ILE A 19 0.22 -6.90 -22.71
C ILE A 19 0.12 -6.62 -21.22
N LYS A 20 -1.04 -6.98 -20.64
CA LYS A 20 -1.21 -7.03 -19.19
C LYS A 20 -0.18 -8.01 -18.58
N ARG A 21 0.34 -7.77 -17.37
CA ARG A 21 1.28 -8.69 -16.65
C ARG A 21 0.58 -9.97 -16.17
N ASP A 22 1.14 -11.17 -16.34
CA ASP A 22 0.47 -12.42 -15.90
C ASP A 22 -0.06 -12.33 -14.46
N TRP A 23 -1.17 -12.99 -14.13
CA TRP A 23 -1.67 -13.03 -12.75
C TRP A 23 -0.69 -13.69 -11.78
N HIS A 24 0.17 -14.57 -12.28
CA HIS A 24 1.25 -15.21 -11.52
C HIS A 24 2.54 -14.39 -11.52
N ASP A 25 2.52 -13.17 -12.05
CA ASP A 25 3.66 -12.27 -11.98
C ASP A 25 4.04 -12.03 -10.51
N PRO A 26 5.31 -12.22 -10.12
CA PRO A 26 5.72 -12.07 -8.73
C PRO A 26 5.36 -10.71 -8.13
N LEU A 27 5.38 -9.62 -8.92
CA LEU A 27 4.99 -8.31 -8.45
C LEU A 27 3.51 -8.26 -8.04
N ILE A 28 2.63 -8.88 -8.83
CA ILE A 28 1.21 -8.96 -8.53
C ILE A 28 0.96 -9.86 -7.31
N LEU A 29 1.61 -11.04 -7.26
CA LEU A 29 1.42 -11.98 -6.16
C LEU A 29 1.85 -11.41 -4.80
N THR A 30 2.84 -10.51 -4.77
CA THR A 30 3.24 -9.86 -3.51
C THR A 30 2.13 -8.99 -2.88
N ASN A 31 1.08 -8.61 -3.62
CA ASN A 31 -0.09 -7.93 -3.06
C ASN A 31 -0.91 -8.78 -2.09
N LEU A 32 -0.72 -10.11 -2.09
CA LEU A 32 -1.37 -11.00 -1.13
C LEU A 32 -0.99 -10.69 0.33
N VAL A 33 0.12 -9.97 0.56
CA VAL A 33 0.46 -9.45 1.89
C VAL A 33 -0.66 -8.57 2.47
N TYR A 34 -1.37 -7.80 1.64
CA TYR A 34 -2.49 -6.98 2.09
C TYR A 34 -3.74 -7.83 2.35
N VAL A 35 -3.93 -8.94 1.64
CA VAL A 35 -4.99 -9.91 1.97
C VAL A 35 -4.74 -10.54 3.34
N LEU A 36 -3.50 -10.94 3.62
CA LEU A 36 -3.12 -11.44 4.93
C LEU A 36 -3.36 -10.38 6.03
N ALA A 37 -2.96 -9.13 5.76
CA ALA A 37 -3.24 -8.02 6.68
C ALA A 37 -4.74 -7.85 6.94
N ALA A 38 -5.56 -7.94 5.88
CA ALA A 38 -7.01 -7.82 5.99
C ALA A 38 -7.65 -8.91 6.84
N ILE A 39 -7.23 -10.17 6.67
CA ILE A 39 -7.71 -11.30 7.47
C ILE A 39 -7.44 -11.04 8.95
N VAL A 40 -6.23 -10.61 9.29
CA VAL A 40 -5.86 -10.30 10.67
C VAL A 40 -6.66 -9.12 11.20
N SER A 41 -6.85 -8.06 10.42
CA SER A 41 -7.66 -6.90 10.82
C SER A 41 -9.10 -7.28 11.13
N PHE A 42 -9.74 -8.11 10.30
CA PHE A 42 -11.09 -8.60 10.58
C PHE A 42 -11.14 -9.48 11.84
N ALA A 43 -10.14 -10.35 12.05
CA ALA A 43 -10.05 -11.16 13.26
C ALA A 43 -9.92 -10.32 14.54
N LEU A 44 -9.30 -9.14 14.42
CA LEU A 44 -9.14 -8.17 15.52
C LEU A 44 -10.28 -7.14 15.62
N GLY A 45 -11.33 -7.28 14.81
CA GLY A 45 -12.46 -6.34 14.79
C GLY A 45 -12.13 -4.95 14.24
N GLN A 46 -11.02 -4.79 13.51
CA GLN A 46 -10.60 -3.55 12.85
C GLN A 46 -11.09 -3.54 11.39
N ASN A 47 -12.40 -3.43 11.19
CA ASN A 47 -13.04 -3.66 9.90
C ASN A 47 -12.70 -2.61 8.85
N THR A 48 -12.58 -1.33 9.24
CA THR A 48 -12.15 -0.29 8.30
C THR A 48 -10.77 -0.60 7.74
N CYS A 49 -9.83 -1.02 8.60
CA CYS A 49 -8.50 -1.44 8.15
C CYS A 49 -8.60 -2.65 7.21
N GLY A 50 -9.39 -3.66 7.57
CA GLY A 50 -9.58 -4.87 6.76
C GLY A 50 -10.11 -4.56 5.36
N ILE A 51 -11.13 -3.72 5.25
CA ILE A 51 -11.71 -3.29 3.97
C ILE A 51 -10.68 -2.54 3.12
N LEU A 52 -9.95 -1.59 3.71
CA LEU A 52 -8.94 -0.83 3.00
C LEU A 52 -7.75 -1.69 2.56
N GLN A 53 -7.34 -2.69 3.36
CA GLN A 53 -6.26 -3.62 3.02
C GLN A 53 -6.66 -4.56 1.87
N LEU A 54 -7.88 -5.10 1.88
CA LEU A 54 -8.43 -5.83 0.72
C LEU A 54 -8.51 -4.92 -0.51
N GLY A 55 -9.00 -3.70 -0.31
CA GLY A 55 -9.04 -2.68 -1.35
C GLY A 55 -7.66 -2.40 -1.94
N ALA A 56 -6.62 -2.30 -1.12
CA ALA A 56 -5.24 -2.09 -1.55
C ALA A 56 -4.73 -3.28 -2.35
N SER A 57 -5.02 -4.52 -1.92
CA SER A 57 -4.68 -5.71 -2.71
C SER A 57 -5.32 -5.67 -4.10
N ILE A 58 -6.60 -5.30 -4.19
CA ILE A 58 -7.33 -5.27 -5.47
C ILE A 58 -6.81 -4.13 -6.35
N ALA A 59 -6.72 -2.91 -5.81
CA ALA A 59 -6.31 -1.74 -6.55
C ALA A 59 -4.86 -1.85 -7.05
N SER A 60 -3.93 -2.26 -6.19
CA SER A 60 -2.54 -2.47 -6.56
C SER A 60 -2.41 -3.60 -7.60
N SER A 61 -3.17 -4.69 -7.46
CA SER A 61 -3.14 -5.77 -8.46
C SER A 61 -3.65 -5.29 -9.82
N LEU A 62 -4.69 -4.46 -9.85
CA LEU A 62 -5.17 -3.86 -11.10
C LEU A 62 -4.15 -2.88 -11.69
N PHE A 63 -3.49 -2.07 -10.86
CA PHE A 63 -2.44 -1.15 -11.28
C PHE A 63 -1.27 -1.90 -11.93
N HIS A 64 -0.73 -2.91 -11.26
CA HIS A 64 0.39 -3.71 -11.77
C HIS A 64 0.01 -4.62 -12.94
N ARG A 65 -1.22 -5.17 -12.96
CA ARG A 65 -1.74 -5.92 -14.10
C ARG A 65 -1.74 -5.08 -15.37
N HIS A 66 -1.99 -3.78 -15.26
CA HIS A 66 -1.98 -2.84 -16.36
C HIS A 66 -0.63 -2.14 -16.55
N ARG A 67 0.47 -2.71 -16.02
CA ARG A 67 1.84 -2.16 -16.13
C ARG A 67 1.89 -0.68 -15.75
N GLU A 68 1.24 -0.34 -14.64
CA GLU A 68 1.26 1.01 -14.08
C GLU A 68 0.61 2.09 -14.96
N THR A 69 -0.07 1.71 -16.06
CA THR A 69 -0.67 2.68 -17.01
C THR A 69 -2.09 3.11 -16.64
N LYS A 70 -2.76 2.37 -15.75
CA LYS A 70 -4.15 2.60 -15.33
C LYS A 70 -4.29 2.27 -13.85
N TYR A 71 -5.28 2.88 -13.18
CA TYR A 71 -5.63 2.66 -11.78
C TYR A 71 -4.70 3.24 -10.71
N LEU A 72 -3.67 4.02 -11.07
CA LEU A 72 -2.84 4.75 -10.10
C LEU A 72 -3.66 5.59 -9.10
N PRO A 73 -4.67 6.38 -9.51
CA PRO A 73 -5.43 7.18 -8.56
C PRO A 73 -6.21 6.33 -7.55
N LEU A 74 -6.70 5.16 -7.97
CA LEU A 74 -7.42 4.24 -7.09
C LEU A 74 -6.47 3.63 -6.05
N ASP A 75 -5.31 3.13 -6.52
CA ASP A 75 -4.29 2.54 -5.66
C ASP A 75 -3.73 3.57 -4.65
N ALA A 76 -3.41 4.77 -5.13
CA ALA A 76 -2.95 5.89 -4.30
C ALA A 76 -4.01 6.36 -3.30
N CYS A 77 -5.30 6.38 -3.68
CA CYS A 77 -6.37 6.77 -2.77
C CYS A 77 -6.52 5.78 -1.61
N ILE A 78 -6.56 4.48 -1.90
CA ILE A 78 -6.72 3.45 -0.86
C ILE A 78 -5.49 3.36 0.04
N SER A 79 -4.30 3.30 -0.55
CA SER A 79 -3.04 3.27 0.21
C SER A 79 -2.81 4.55 1.01
N GLY A 80 -3.21 5.71 0.48
CA GLY A 80 -3.17 6.99 1.18
C GLY A 80 -4.03 6.98 2.45
N ASN A 81 -5.25 6.41 2.40
CA ASN A 81 -6.09 6.27 3.59
C ASN A 81 -5.46 5.34 4.64
N LEU A 82 -4.84 4.23 4.24
CA LEU A 82 -4.07 3.37 5.17
C LEU A 82 -2.89 4.13 5.80
N GLY A 83 -2.22 4.98 5.03
CA GLY A 83 -1.17 5.89 5.51
C GLY A 83 -1.69 6.88 6.54
N LEU A 84 -2.85 7.51 6.30
CA LEU A 84 -3.49 8.42 7.25
C LEU A 84 -3.86 7.73 8.57
N ILE A 85 -4.37 6.51 8.52
CA ILE A 85 -4.66 5.72 9.72
C ILE A 85 -3.37 5.42 10.51
N ALA A 86 -2.29 5.07 9.82
CA ALA A 86 -1.00 4.86 10.47
C ALA A 86 -0.46 6.14 11.13
N LEU A 87 -0.62 7.30 10.48
CA LEU A 87 -0.25 8.61 11.04
C LEU A 87 -1.14 8.99 12.23
N TYR A 88 -2.45 8.72 12.16
CA TYR A 88 -3.37 8.93 13.27
C TYR A 88 -2.96 8.11 14.50
N LEU A 89 -2.59 6.83 14.33
CA LEU A 89 -2.09 6.01 15.43
C LEU A 89 -0.78 6.58 16.01
N ALA A 90 0.13 7.07 15.18
CA ALA A 90 1.36 7.71 15.66
C ALA A 90 1.05 9.01 16.44
N TYR A 91 0.11 9.83 15.96
CA TYR A 91 -0.33 11.03 16.67
C TYR A 91 -0.99 10.68 18.02
N HIS A 92 -1.88 9.69 18.04
CA HIS A 92 -2.47 9.19 19.28
C HIS A 92 -1.41 8.67 20.25
N ALA A 93 -0.40 7.94 19.75
CA ALA A 93 0.71 7.47 20.56
C ALA A 93 1.54 8.61 21.15
N HIS A 94 1.73 9.69 20.40
CA HIS A 94 2.41 10.89 20.90
C HIS A 94 1.63 11.57 22.03
N LEU A 95 0.31 11.73 21.88
CA LEU A 95 -0.53 12.36 22.91
C LEU A 95 -0.66 11.54 24.20
N ASN A 96 -0.39 10.23 24.14
CA ASN A 96 -0.53 9.30 25.26
C ASN A 96 0.82 8.72 25.73
N ASP A 97 1.94 9.35 25.36
CA ASP A 97 3.31 8.94 25.74
C ASP A 97 3.65 7.46 25.46
N LEU A 98 3.07 6.89 24.39
CA LEU A 98 3.32 5.52 23.95
C LEU A 98 4.59 5.44 23.08
N HIS A 99 5.75 5.69 23.69
CA HIS A 99 7.03 5.78 22.97
C HIS A 99 7.40 4.51 22.19
N HIS A 100 7.01 3.34 22.67
CA HIS A 100 7.22 2.07 21.95
C HIS A 100 6.43 2.01 20.65
N VAL A 101 5.18 2.51 20.64
CA VAL A 101 4.36 2.59 19.41
C VAL A 101 5.00 3.57 18.43
N LEU A 102 5.46 4.72 18.91
CA LEU A 102 6.19 5.69 18.09
C LEU A 102 7.47 5.10 17.49
N GLY A 103 8.27 4.39 18.30
CA GLY A 103 9.49 3.72 17.83
C GLY A 103 9.21 2.69 16.75
N ILE A 104 8.19 1.84 16.94
CA ILE A 104 7.75 0.86 15.93
C ILE A 104 7.34 1.59 14.64
N LYS A 105 6.50 2.63 14.73
CA LYS A 105 6.02 3.35 13.55
C LYS A 105 7.11 4.13 12.83
N PHE A 106 8.07 4.68 13.56
CA PHE A 106 9.22 5.35 12.97
C PHE A 106 10.06 4.39 12.13
N ILE A 107 10.41 3.21 12.68
CA ILE A 107 11.19 2.19 11.96
C ILE A 107 10.44 1.72 10.71
N MET A 108 9.14 1.41 10.84
CA MET A 108 8.33 0.97 9.70
C MET A 108 8.19 2.06 8.63
N GLY A 109 7.93 3.30 9.05
CA GLY A 109 7.88 4.45 8.15
C GLY A 109 9.20 4.67 7.42
N PHE A 110 10.33 4.49 8.09
CA PHE A 110 11.65 4.56 7.48
C PHE A 110 11.87 3.46 6.43
N ILE A 111 11.49 2.21 6.72
CA ILE A 111 11.59 1.10 5.76
C ILE A 111 10.68 1.34 4.54
N CYS A 112 9.46 1.83 4.75
CA CYS A 112 8.56 2.22 3.66
C CYS A 112 9.17 3.35 2.83
N ALA A 113 9.62 4.44 3.43
CA ALA A 113 10.24 5.55 2.71
C ALA A 113 11.47 5.09 1.91
N PHE A 114 12.33 4.28 2.51
CA PHE A 114 13.49 3.69 1.85
C PHE A 114 13.07 2.87 0.63
N THR A 115 12.17 1.90 0.80
CA THR A 115 11.73 1.03 -0.30
C THR A 115 11.01 1.80 -1.41
N PHE A 116 10.26 2.85 -1.08
CA PHE A 116 9.62 3.74 -2.05
C PHE A 116 10.62 4.53 -2.88
N ILE A 117 11.65 5.12 -2.26
CA ILE A 117 12.67 5.90 -2.95
C ILE A 117 13.49 4.99 -3.88
N TYR A 118 13.90 3.82 -3.40
CA TYR A 118 14.70 2.88 -4.18
C TYR A 118 13.91 2.16 -5.28
N CYS A 119 12.58 2.06 -5.13
CA CYS A 119 11.67 1.60 -6.17
C CYS A 119 11.86 2.33 -7.50
N GLY A 120 12.10 3.64 -7.47
CA GLY A 120 12.20 4.43 -8.70
C GLY A 120 10.87 4.47 -9.47
N MET A 121 10.94 4.73 -10.77
CA MET A 121 9.76 4.91 -11.62
C MET A 121 9.39 3.61 -12.35
N PRO A 122 8.10 3.41 -12.69
CA PRO A 122 7.68 2.29 -13.52
C PRO A 122 8.46 2.23 -14.84
N GLY A 123 9.06 1.07 -15.12
CA GLY A 123 9.90 0.84 -16.29
C GLY A 123 11.41 0.89 -16.02
N ASP A 124 11.83 1.31 -14.83
CA ASP A 124 13.23 1.23 -14.41
C ASP A 124 13.66 -0.23 -14.16
N ILE A 125 14.94 -0.53 -14.38
CA ILE A 125 15.52 -1.89 -14.24
C ILE A 125 15.27 -2.47 -12.85
N GLN A 126 15.22 -1.62 -11.83
CA GLN A 126 15.12 -2.02 -10.43
C GLN A 126 13.69 -1.95 -9.87
N TYR A 127 12.72 -1.44 -10.66
CA TYR A 127 11.36 -1.17 -10.21
C TYR A 127 10.67 -2.43 -9.67
N ASP A 128 10.56 -3.49 -10.48
CA ASP A 128 9.85 -4.71 -10.08
C ASP A 128 10.47 -5.37 -8.82
N LEU A 129 11.79 -5.25 -8.63
CA LEU A 129 12.47 -5.79 -7.45
C LEU A 129 12.10 -5.01 -6.20
N TRP A 130 12.34 -3.70 -6.20
CA TRP A 130 12.13 -2.86 -5.04
C TRP A 130 10.65 -2.61 -4.74
N HIS A 131 9.78 -2.64 -5.75
CA HIS A 131 8.34 -2.50 -5.56
C HIS A 131 7.74 -3.73 -4.86
N ARG A 132 8.30 -4.94 -5.07
CA ARG A 132 7.97 -6.11 -4.24
C ARG A 132 8.37 -5.91 -2.78
N HIS A 133 9.55 -5.34 -2.52
CA HIS A 133 9.96 -5.02 -1.15
C HIS A 133 9.07 -3.94 -0.53
N TRP A 134 8.64 -2.95 -1.32
CA TRP A 134 7.64 -1.97 -0.92
C TRP A 134 6.33 -2.64 -0.49
N HIS A 135 5.80 -3.60 -1.26
CA HIS A 135 4.59 -4.34 -0.85
C HIS A 135 4.73 -5.01 0.51
N PHE A 136 5.86 -5.68 0.77
CA PHE A 136 6.08 -6.28 2.09
C PHE A 136 6.22 -5.23 3.19
N ALA A 137 6.99 -4.17 2.96
CA ALA A 137 7.18 -3.09 3.92
C ALA A 137 5.87 -2.39 4.29
N SER A 138 5.12 -1.93 3.28
CA SER A 138 3.84 -1.28 3.46
C SER A 138 2.80 -2.24 4.02
N GLY A 139 2.70 -3.46 3.48
CA GLY A 139 1.82 -4.53 3.94
C GLY A 139 1.99 -4.85 5.42
N SER A 140 3.23 -5.10 5.85
CA SER A 140 3.57 -5.28 7.26
C SER A 140 3.23 -4.04 8.09
N THR A 141 3.47 -2.84 7.58
CA THR A 141 3.11 -1.58 8.25
C THR A 141 1.62 -1.51 8.54
N THR A 142 0.78 -1.83 7.55
CA THR A 142 -0.68 -1.81 7.73
C THR A 142 -1.13 -2.88 8.71
N LEU A 143 -0.57 -4.10 8.63
CA LEU A 143 -0.86 -5.20 9.56
C LEU A 143 -0.57 -4.79 11.01
N VAL A 144 0.64 -4.28 11.25
CA VAL A 144 1.06 -3.84 12.58
C VAL A 144 0.24 -2.64 13.04
N THR A 145 -0.20 -1.75 12.14
CA THR A 145 -1.16 -0.69 12.47
C THR A 145 -2.45 -1.28 13.04
N SER A 146 -3.03 -2.29 12.38
CA SER A 146 -4.27 -2.93 12.85
C SER A 146 -4.11 -3.63 14.20
N VAL A 147 -2.98 -4.32 14.42
CA VAL A 147 -2.67 -4.93 15.72
C VAL A 147 -2.59 -3.85 16.81
N LEU A 148 -1.85 -2.77 16.58
CA LEU A 148 -1.71 -1.72 17.57
C LEU A 148 -3.01 -0.93 17.79
N LEU A 149 -3.81 -0.72 16.75
CA LEU A 149 -5.16 -0.16 16.91
C LEU A 149 -6.03 -1.05 17.79
N SER A 150 -6.04 -2.36 17.59
CA SER A 150 -6.84 -3.25 18.44
C SER A 150 -6.44 -3.22 19.92
N ILE A 151 -5.20 -2.85 20.24
CA ILE A 151 -4.69 -2.76 21.61
C ILE A 151 -4.99 -1.40 22.22
N TYR A 152 -4.68 -0.31 21.50
CA TYR A 152 -4.72 1.05 22.06
C TYR A 152 -5.98 1.83 21.71
N ILE A 153 -6.68 1.47 20.63
CA ILE A 153 -7.88 2.14 20.13
C ILE A 153 -8.88 1.08 19.61
N PRO A 154 -9.35 0.14 20.47
CA PRO A 154 -10.16 -1.01 20.02
C PRO A 154 -11.47 -0.58 19.32
N HIS A 155 -12.00 0.59 19.65
CA HIS A 155 -13.22 1.16 19.08
C HIS A 155 -12.97 2.09 17.88
N PHE A 156 -11.82 1.97 17.20
CA PHE A 156 -11.45 2.82 16.08
C PHE A 156 -12.54 2.94 15.00
N ASP A 157 -13.14 1.82 14.58
CA ASP A 157 -14.20 1.83 13.56
C ASP A 157 -15.40 2.70 13.97
N LEU A 158 -15.80 2.63 15.25
CA LEU A 158 -16.90 3.44 15.80
C LEU A 158 -16.52 4.92 15.86
N LEU A 159 -15.30 5.23 16.30
CA LEU A 159 -14.78 6.60 16.33
C LEU A 159 -14.77 7.22 14.95
N LEU A 160 -14.33 6.46 13.94
CA LEU A 160 -14.31 6.93 12.56
C LEU A 160 -15.72 7.16 12.02
N TYR A 161 -16.64 6.21 12.25
CA TYR A 161 -18.03 6.35 11.83
C TYR A 161 -18.67 7.62 12.40
N ASN A 162 -18.50 7.85 13.70
CA ASN A 162 -19.04 9.05 14.36
C ASN A 162 -18.37 10.33 13.85
N SER A 163 -17.08 10.30 13.52
CA SER A 163 -16.38 11.50 13.04
C SER A 163 -16.76 11.90 11.60
N VAL A 164 -17.27 10.95 10.80
CA VAL A 164 -17.59 11.18 9.39
C VAL A 164 -19.09 11.39 9.18
N PHE A 165 -19.93 10.73 9.97
CA PHE A 165 -21.37 10.65 9.73
C PHE A 165 -22.26 11.23 10.85
N ALA A 166 -21.70 11.56 12.01
CA ALA A 166 -22.42 12.25 13.09
C ALA A 166 -22.10 13.75 13.08
#